data_AF-A0A7X7VFD7-F1
#
_entry.id   AF-A0A7X7VFD7-F1
#
_cell.length_a   1.000
_cell.length_b   1.000
_cell.length_c   1.000
_cell.angle_alpha   90.00
_cell.angle_beta   90.00
_cell.angle_gamma   90.00
#
_symmetry.space_group_name_H-M   'P 1'
#
loop_
_entity.id
_entity.type
_entity.pdbx_description
1 polymer ?
#
loop_
_entity_poly.entity_id
_entity_poly.type
_entity_poly.pdbx_seq_one_letter_code
_entity_poly.pdbx_strand_id
1 'polypeptide(L)'
;MVFIVNAFYDLEKPVELLANLLPALKPGGTVVIMDRDPARSGERHFLSREKVEELVGRSVFELVRTETFLRYHNLYILRARD
;
A
#
# COMPACT_ATOMS: atom_id res chain seq x y z
N MET A 1 -13.89 -1.80 -0.72
CA MET A 1 -12.67 -1.16 -1.23
C MET A 1 -12.17 -0.25 -0.14
N VAL A 2 -10.87 -0.26 0.13
CA VAL A 2 -10.24 0.60 1.14
C VAL A 2 -9.13 1.39 0.47
N PHE A 3 -9.02 2.67 0.79
CA PHE A 3 -7.92 3.54 0.39
C PHE A 3 -7.14 3.98 1.63
N ILE A 4 -5.82 3.84 1.58
CA ILE A 4 -4.87 4.38 2.55
C ILE A 4 -4.10 5.47 1.82
N VAL A 5 -4.32 6.72 2.20
CA VAL A 5 -3.84 7.90 1.45
C VAL A 5 -2.87 8.71 2.30
N ASN A 6 -1.60 8.82 1.87
CA ASN A 6 -0.55 9.56 2.57
C ASN A 6 -0.51 9.24 4.06
N ALA A 7 -0.56 7.95 4.36
CA ALA A 7 -0.62 7.47 5.74
C ALA A 7 0.16 6.18 5.94
N PHE A 8 0.37 5.37 4.89
CA PHE A 8 0.99 4.06 5.06
C PHE A 8 2.44 4.16 5.53
N TYR A 9 3.16 5.19 5.08
CA TYR A 9 4.52 5.50 5.54
C TYR A 9 4.65 5.84 7.03
N ASP A 10 3.58 6.28 7.69
CA ASP A 10 3.58 6.76 9.08
C ASP A 10 2.98 5.75 10.07
N LEU A 11 2.51 4.60 9.57
CA LEU A 11 1.97 3.55 10.44
C LEU A 11 3.09 2.88 11.21
N GLU A 12 2.95 2.81 12.54
CA GLU A 12 3.83 1.99 13.39
C GLU A 12 3.73 0.49 13.04
N LYS A 13 2.53 0.06 12.64
CA LYS A 13 2.12 -1.34 12.48
C LYS A 13 1.41 -1.60 11.14
N PRO A 14 2.06 -1.35 9.99
CA PRO A 14 1.40 -1.37 8.68
C PRO A 14 0.93 -2.78 8.28
N VAL A 15 1.69 -3.82 8.62
CA VAL A 15 1.35 -5.21 8.28
C VAL A 15 0.17 -5.70 9.12
N GLU A 16 0.11 -5.38 10.41
CA GLU A 16 -1.03 -5.72 11.26
C GLU A 16 -2.29 -4.97 10.83
N LEU A 17 -2.17 -3.69 10.44
CA LEU A 17 -3.29 -2.95 9.86
C LEU A 17 -3.84 -3.65 8.61
N LEU A 18 -2.96 -4.04 7.68
CA LEU A 18 -3.38 -4.80 6.50
C LEU A 18 -4.11 -6.08 6.90
N ALA A 19 -3.55 -6.91 7.78
CA ALA A 19 -4.21 -8.14 8.26
C ALA A 19 -5.61 -7.89 8.83
N ASN A 20 -5.78 -6.81 9.61
CA ASN A 20 -7.05 -6.44 10.22
C ASN A 20 -8.08 -5.89 9.22
N LEU A 21 -7.67 -5.45 8.03
CA LEU A 21 -8.61 -5.03 6.98
C LEU A 21 -9.34 -6.22 6.35
N LEU A 22 -8.71 -7.40 6.28
CA LEU A 22 -9.26 -8.57 5.58
C LEU A 22 -10.70 -8.93 5.99
N PRO A 23 -11.06 -9.08 7.29
CA PRO A 23 -12.43 -9.42 7.69
C PRO A 23 -13.46 -8.32 7.40
N ALA A 24 -13.03 -7.07 7.21
CA ALA A 24 -13.91 -5.95 6.88
C ALA A 24 -14.18 -5.82 5.36
N LEU A 25 -13.45 -6.56 4.53
CA LEU A 25 -13.59 -6.51 3.08
C LEU A 25 -14.64 -7.51 2.59
N LYS A 26 -15.41 -7.10 1.57
CA LYS A 26 -16.19 -8.04 0.76
C LYS A 26 -15.23 -9.02 0.06
N PRO A 27 -15.66 -10.24 -0.28
CA PRO A 27 -14.89 -11.16 -1.13
C PRO A 27 -14.41 -10.46 -2.41
N GLY A 28 -13.13 -10.63 -2.76
CA GLY A 28 -12.50 -9.94 -3.89
C GLY A 28 -12.27 -8.43 -3.69
N GLY A 29 -12.46 -7.93 -2.46
CA GLY A 29 -12.26 -6.53 -2.11
C GLY A 29 -10.84 -6.05 -2.38
N THR A 30 -10.71 -4.82 -2.87
CA THR A 30 -9.43 -4.18 -3.17
C THR A 30 -8.99 -3.24 -2.04
N VAL A 31 -7.71 -3.27 -1.72
CA VAL A 31 -7.04 -2.26 -0.89
C VAL A 31 -6.09 -1.47 -1.79
N VAL A 32 -6.07 -0.16 -1.65
CA VAL A 32 -5.16 0.72 -2.38
C VAL A 32 -4.31 1.50 -1.39
N ILE A 33 -2.99 1.38 -1.49
CA ILE A 33 -2.05 2.25 -0.81
C ILE A 33 -1.64 3.33 -1.80
N MET A 34 -1.86 4.60 -1.45
CA MET A 34 -1.46 5.75 -2.24
C MET A 34 -0.57 6.66 -1.40
N ASP A 35 0.74 6.56 -1.62
CA ASP A 35 1.75 7.36 -0.95
C ASP A 35 2.71 7.98 -1.98
N ARG A 36 3.43 9.03 -1.57
CA ARG A 36 4.50 9.59 -2.40
C ARG A 36 5.67 8.62 -2.49
N ASP A 37 6.33 8.64 -3.63
CA ASP A 37 7.58 7.90 -3.84
C ASP A 37 8.76 8.88 -3.69
N PRO A 38 9.69 8.64 -2.76
CA PRO A 38 10.86 9.52 -2.57
C PRO A 38 11.70 9.66 -3.85
N ALA A 39 11.73 8.66 -4.73
CA ALA A 39 12.44 8.75 -6.02
C ALA A 39 11.80 9.73 -7.01
N ARG A 40 10.52 10.10 -6.78
CA ARG A 40 9.73 10.97 -7.64
C ARG A 40 9.46 12.34 -7.01
N SER A 41 9.29 12.39 -5.69
CA SER A 41 9.00 13.62 -4.94
C SER A 41 10.24 14.33 -4.40
N GLY A 42 11.33 13.60 -4.16
CA GLY A 42 12.51 14.10 -3.43
C GLY A 42 12.34 14.16 -1.91
N GLU A 43 11.16 13.80 -1.38
CA GLU A 43 10.86 13.85 0.04
C GLU A 43 11.25 12.55 0.73
N ARG A 44 12.22 12.62 1.66
CA ARG A 44 12.84 11.43 2.27
C ARG A 44 12.06 10.81 3.44
N HIS A 45 10.94 11.41 3.84
CA HIS A 45 10.13 10.90 4.96
C HIS A 45 9.13 9.82 4.54
N PHE A 46 8.91 9.63 3.23
CA PHE A 46 8.11 8.54 2.70
C PHE A 46 8.91 7.26 2.56
N LEU A 47 8.22 6.12 2.57
CA LEU A 47 8.83 4.82 2.27
C LEU A 47 9.21 4.74 0.78
N SER A 48 10.35 4.09 0.49
CA SER A 48 10.69 3.75 -0.88
C SER A 48 9.71 2.73 -1.44
N ARG A 49 9.65 2.64 -2.78
CA ARG A 49 8.82 1.65 -3.48
C ARG A 49 9.12 0.22 -3.00
N GLU A 50 10.40 -0.12 -2.94
CA GLU A 50 10.86 -1.46 -2.52
C GLU A 50 10.40 -1.76 -1.09
N LYS A 51 10.41 -0.75 -0.21
CA LYS A 51 9.95 -0.93 1.17
C LYS A 51 8.46 -1.15 1.27
N VAL A 52 7.65 -0.44 0.48
CA VAL A 52 6.21 -0.69 0.42
C VAL A 52 5.93 -2.10 -0.11
N GLU A 53 6.60 -2.51 -1.20
CA GLU A 53 6.46 -3.85 -1.78
C GLU A 53 6.90 -4.95 -0.80
N GLU A 54 7.97 -4.76 -0.03
CA GLU A 54 8.42 -5.67 1.03
C GLU A 54 7.36 -5.84 2.13
N LEU A 55 6.79 -4.73 2.62
CA LEU A 55 5.76 -4.75 3.68
C LEU A 55 4.48 -5.43 3.21
N VAL A 56 4.04 -5.14 1.98
CA VAL A 56 2.90 -5.83 1.34
C VAL A 56 3.21 -7.32 1.20
N GLY A 57 4.42 -7.69 0.78
CA GLY A 57 4.86 -9.07 0.66
C GLY A 57 4.76 -9.88 1.95
N ARG A 58 4.91 -9.23 3.10
CA ARG A 58 4.77 -9.83 4.44
C ARG A 58 3.32 -9.89 4.95
N SER A 59 2.37 -9.33 4.21
CA SER A 59 0.95 -9.26 4.59
C SER A 59 0.12 -10.39 3.98
N VAL A 60 -1.15 -10.46 4.41
CA VAL A 60 -2.19 -11.35 3.84
C VAL A 60 -2.69 -10.89 2.45
N PHE A 61 -2.15 -9.80 1.92
CA PHE A 61 -2.44 -9.27 0.59
C PHE A 61 -1.28 -9.50 -0.37
N GLU A 62 -1.61 -9.59 -1.65
CA GLU A 62 -0.67 -9.53 -2.75
C GLU A 62 -0.80 -8.23 -3.54
N LEU A 63 0.31 -7.79 -4.13
CA LEU A 63 0.33 -6.66 -5.06
C LEU A 63 -0.11 -7.15 -6.44
N VAL A 64 -1.24 -6.65 -6.94
CA VAL A 64 -1.74 -6.95 -8.28
C VAL A 64 -1.05 -6.11 -9.32
N ARG A 65 -0.88 -4.81 -9.06
CA ARG A 65 -0.19 -3.85 -9.92
C ARG A 65 0.09 -2.54 -9.18
N THR A 66 1.00 -1.75 -9.76
CA THR A 66 1.28 -0.39 -9.31
C THR A 66 0.96 0.61 -10.42
N GLU A 67 0.13 1.61 -10.12
CA GLU A 67 -0.18 2.72 -11.04
C GLU A 67 0.68 3.95 -10.70
N THR A 68 1.17 4.65 -11.72
CA THR A 68 2.14 5.76 -11.56
C THR A 68 1.70 7.07 -12.20
N PHE A 69 0.45 7.17 -12.66
CA PHE A 69 -0.05 8.34 -13.40
C PHE A 69 -0.06 9.65 -12.58
N LEU A 70 -0.05 9.58 -11.24
CA LEU A 70 0.09 10.75 -10.38
C LEU A 70 1.55 11.17 -10.27
N ARG A 71 1.84 12.45 -10.51
CA ARG A 71 3.20 13.03 -10.61
C ARG A 71 4.20 12.52 -9.57
N TYR A 72 3.79 12.43 -8.31
CA TYR A 72 4.66 12.10 -7.18
C TYR A 72 4.28 10.82 -6.43
N HIS A 73 3.17 10.15 -6.78
CA HIS A 73 2.62 9.05 -5.99
C HIS A 73 2.62 7.74 -6.78
N ASN A 74 2.80 6.65 -6.04
CA ASN A 74 2.49 5.31 -6.52
C ASN A 74 1.17 4.86 -5.89
N LEU A 75 0.34 4.19 -6.67
CA LEU A 75 -0.86 3.52 -6.17
C LEU A 75 -0.63 2.01 -6.24
N TYR A 76 -0.44 1.39 -5.10
CA TYR A 76 -0.27 -0.06 -4.97
C TYR A 76 -1.65 -0.71 -4.84
N ILE A 77 -2.06 -1.44 -5.87
CA ILE A 77 -3.37 -2.09 -5.93
C ILE A 77 -3.25 -3.51 -5.38
N LEU A 78 -3.93 -3.79 -4.27
CA LEU A 78 -3.79 -5.03 -3.53
C LEU A 78 -5.08 -5.85 -3.53
N ARG A 79 -4.93 -7.17 -3.44
CA ARG A 79 -6.01 -8.14 -3.20
C ARG A 79 -5.59 -9.15 -2.15
N ALA A 80 -6.58 -9.74 -1.48
CA ALA A 80 -6.31 -10.83 -0.55
C ALA A 80 -5.65 -11.99 -1.30
N ARG A 81 -4.66 -12.63 -0.69
CA ARG A 81 -4.09 -13.89 -1.20
C ARG A 81 -5.15 -14.99 -1.13
N ASP A 82 -5.04 -15.95 -2.04
CA ASP A 82 -5.79 -17.21 -1.98
C ASP A 82 -5.29 -18.11 -0.83
#